data_AF-A0A2E8ANK7-F1
#
_entry.id   AF-A0A2E8ANK7-F1
#
_cell.length_a   1.000
_cell.length_b   1.000
_cell.length_c   1.000
_cell.angle_alpha   90.00
_cell.angle_beta   90.00
_cell.angle_gamma   90.00
#
_symmetry.space_group_name_H-M   'P 1'
#
loop_
_entity.id
_entity.type
_entity.pdbx_description
1 polymer ?
#
loop_
_entity_poly.entity_id
_entity_poly.type
_entity_poly.pdbx_seq_one_letter_code
_entity_poly.pdbx_strand_id
1 'polypeptide(L)'
;MRIMFLGDIVGRAAREKVVRELPRIKTDYLIDFAIVNGENSAGGFGITEDICKDLFSSGVDCITTGNHLWDQREILDFITDEDRLLRPVNFPNHTPGSGFNIFETEKGKILVINVMGRLFMDPLDDPFKIIDDLLTNNELGKDIDAIVIDVHAEATSEKVALGHYCDGRASLVVGTHTHVPTADTRILPSGTAYQT
;
A
#
# COMPACT_ATOMS: atom_id res chain seq x y z
N MET A 1 -10.27 14.63 0.13
CA MET A 1 -8.84 14.25 0.25
C MET A 1 -8.31 13.86 -1.12
N ARG A 2 -7.13 14.33 -1.52
CA ARG A 2 -6.40 13.96 -2.73
C ARG A 2 -5.30 12.98 -2.36
N ILE A 3 -5.45 11.74 -2.78
CA ILE A 3 -4.53 10.66 -2.46
C ILE A 3 -3.68 10.36 -3.69
N MET A 4 -2.38 10.21 -3.48
CA MET A 4 -1.47 9.70 -4.50
C MET A 4 -0.97 8.33 -4.08
N PHE A 5 -0.99 7.39 -5.00
CA PHE A 5 -0.36 6.08 -4.85
C PHE A 5 0.70 5.91 -5.94
N LEU A 6 1.92 5.54 -5.55
CA LEU A 6 3.00 5.19 -6.47
C LEU A 6 3.30 3.70 -6.34
N GLY A 7 3.30 2.98 -7.46
CA GLY A 7 3.66 1.56 -7.49
C GLY A 7 5.12 1.28 -7.14
N ASP A 8 5.53 0.03 -7.34
CA ASP A 8 6.79 -0.53 -6.84
C ASP A 8 8.02 0.34 -7.19
N ILE A 9 8.68 0.86 -6.16
CA ILE A 9 9.96 1.59 -6.31
C ILE A 9 11.08 0.57 -6.46
N VAL A 10 11.59 0.41 -7.69
CA VAL A 10 12.64 -0.56 -7.99
C VAL A 10 14.02 0.09 -8.03
N GLY A 11 14.82 -0.17 -6.99
CA GLY A 11 16.23 0.19 -6.91
C GLY A 11 16.53 1.69 -6.76
N ARG A 12 17.82 2.00 -6.78
CA ARG A 12 18.37 3.33 -6.44
C ARG A 12 17.85 4.46 -7.32
N ALA A 13 17.83 4.26 -8.65
CA ALA A 13 17.46 5.31 -9.59
C ALA A 13 16.00 5.74 -9.43
N ALA A 14 15.09 4.78 -9.19
CA ALA A 14 13.68 5.08 -8.93
C ALA A 14 13.53 5.82 -7.60
N ARG A 15 14.16 5.31 -6.52
CA ARG A 15 14.13 5.94 -5.20
C ARG A 15 14.63 7.38 -5.22
N GLU A 16 15.79 7.63 -5.81
CA GLU A 16 16.37 8.99 -5.90
C GLU A 16 15.49 9.94 -6.71
N LYS A 17 14.77 9.43 -7.72
CA LYS A 17 13.80 10.22 -8.47
C LYS A 17 12.57 10.56 -7.62
N VAL A 18 12.05 9.61 -6.84
CA VAL A 18 10.93 9.86 -5.93
C VAL A 18 11.31 10.92 -4.89
N VAL A 19 12.43 10.73 -4.18
CA VAL A 19 12.89 11.66 -3.14
C VAL A 19 13.05 13.09 -3.66
N ARG A 20 13.55 13.24 -4.90
CA ARG A 20 13.75 14.56 -5.51
C ARG A 20 12.45 15.22 -6.01
N GLU A 21 11.57 14.46 -6.65
CA GLU A 21 10.41 15.03 -7.36
C GLU A 21 9.16 15.12 -6.49
N LEU A 22 9.02 14.27 -5.48
CA LEU A 22 7.80 14.15 -4.68
C LEU A 22 7.38 15.46 -4.00
N PRO A 23 8.26 16.26 -3.36
CA PRO A 23 7.85 17.51 -2.74
C PRO A 23 7.19 18.49 -3.72
N ARG A 24 7.73 18.58 -4.94
CA ARG A 24 7.16 19.40 -6.02
C ARG A 24 5.82 18.83 -6.49
N ILE A 25 5.73 17.53 -6.72
CA ILE A 25 4.48 16.87 -7.14
C ILE A 25 3.37 17.07 -6.10
N LYS A 26 3.65 16.92 -4.80
CA LYS A 26 2.66 17.17 -3.75
C LYS A 26 2.13 18.59 -3.81
N THR A 27 3.00 19.57 -4.06
CA THR A 27 2.62 20.99 -4.20
C THR A 27 1.80 21.23 -5.47
N ASP A 28 2.27 20.75 -6.62
CA ASP A 28 1.64 20.99 -7.92
C ASP A 28 0.24 20.37 -8.03
N TYR A 29 0.03 19.20 -7.41
CA TYR A 29 -1.24 18.48 -7.45
C TYR A 29 -2.07 18.58 -6.16
N LEU A 30 -1.58 19.31 -5.15
CA LEU A 30 -2.20 19.45 -3.82
C LEU A 30 -2.49 18.08 -3.19
N ILE A 31 -1.51 17.20 -3.18
CA ILE A 31 -1.65 15.85 -2.62
C ILE A 31 -1.71 15.95 -1.09
N ASP A 32 -2.82 15.48 -0.51
CA ASP A 32 -3.05 15.47 0.94
C ASP A 32 -2.39 14.26 1.61
N PHE A 33 -2.27 13.13 0.89
CA PHE A 33 -1.68 11.89 1.40
C PHE A 33 -1.00 11.09 0.29
N ALA A 34 0.29 10.76 0.45
CA ALA A 34 1.13 10.07 -0.51
C ALA A 34 1.55 8.69 0.00
N ILE A 35 1.15 7.65 -0.73
CA ILE A 35 1.49 6.25 -0.48
C ILE A 35 2.45 5.78 -1.57
N VAL A 36 3.47 5.02 -1.20
CA VAL A 36 4.38 4.37 -2.17
C VAL A 36 4.55 2.90 -1.83
N ASN A 37 4.69 2.04 -2.82
CA ASN A 37 5.15 0.67 -2.58
C ASN A 37 6.69 0.62 -2.60
N GLY A 38 7.29 0.26 -1.47
CA GLY A 38 8.73 0.27 -1.25
C GLY A 38 9.42 -1.09 -1.35
N GLU A 39 8.72 -2.17 -1.72
CA GLU A 39 9.25 -3.54 -1.55
C GLU A 39 10.51 -3.87 -2.35
N ASN A 40 10.85 -3.10 -3.38
CA ASN A 40 12.01 -3.33 -4.26
C ASN A 40 13.08 -2.22 -4.16
N SER A 41 13.01 -1.41 -3.10
CA SER A 41 13.77 -0.16 -3.01
C SER A 41 15.25 -0.35 -2.62
N ALA A 42 15.58 -1.44 -1.92
CA ALA A 42 16.94 -1.82 -1.53
C ALA A 42 17.61 -2.72 -2.57
N GLY A 43 18.26 -2.13 -3.57
CA GLY A 43 19.00 -2.89 -4.58
C GLY A 43 18.13 -3.82 -5.44
N GLY A 44 16.81 -3.62 -5.45
CA GLY A 44 15.83 -4.42 -6.17
C GLY A 44 15.00 -5.34 -5.28
N PHE A 45 15.36 -5.55 -4.00
CA PHE A 45 14.69 -6.49 -3.10
C PHE A 45 14.70 -6.00 -1.65
N GLY A 46 13.52 -5.84 -1.06
CA GLY A 46 13.30 -5.32 0.28
C GLY A 46 13.51 -3.81 0.41
N ILE A 47 13.55 -3.37 1.67
CA ILE A 47 13.71 -1.98 2.07
C ILE A 47 14.59 -1.89 3.32
N THR A 48 15.29 -0.77 3.49
CA THR A 48 16.20 -0.52 4.63
C THR A 48 15.69 0.66 5.45
N GLU A 49 16.12 0.78 6.70
CA GLU A 49 15.68 1.85 7.60
C GLU A 49 16.03 3.24 7.02
N ASP A 50 17.24 3.37 6.46
CA ASP A 50 17.70 4.61 5.82
C ASP A 50 16.84 4.97 4.60
N ILE A 51 16.42 3.98 3.80
CA ILE A 51 15.53 4.22 2.66
C ILE A 51 14.15 4.67 3.12
N CYS A 52 13.60 4.07 4.19
CA CYS A 52 12.35 4.54 4.79
C CYS A 52 12.46 6.00 5.22
N LYS A 53 13.54 6.35 5.95
CA LYS A 53 13.81 7.72 6.41
C LYS A 53 13.89 8.72 5.25
N ASP A 54 14.59 8.38 4.18
CA ASP A 54 14.70 9.21 2.97
C ASP A 54 13.33 9.43 2.31
N LEU A 55 12.52 8.37 2.17
CA LEU A 55 11.19 8.45 1.57
C LEU A 55 10.25 9.30 2.44
N PHE A 56 10.19 9.07 3.75
CA PHE A 56 9.38 9.90 4.65
C PHE A 56 9.81 11.35 4.66
N SER A 57 11.12 11.62 4.65
CA SER A 57 11.68 12.99 4.59
C SER A 57 11.32 13.71 3.28
N SER A 58 11.04 12.96 2.21
CA SER A 58 10.58 13.52 0.93
C SER A 58 9.07 13.81 0.87
N GLY A 59 8.33 13.47 1.94
CA GLY A 59 6.88 13.68 2.04
C GLY A 59 6.05 12.46 1.66
N VAL A 60 6.62 11.25 1.63
CA VAL A 60 5.82 10.01 1.67
C VAL A 60 5.16 9.93 3.05
N ASP A 61 3.86 9.63 3.09
CA ASP A 61 3.10 9.55 4.33
C ASP A 61 2.95 8.09 4.81
N CYS A 62 2.93 7.13 3.87
CA CYS A 62 2.87 5.69 4.16
C CYS A 62 3.63 4.89 3.09
N ILE A 63 4.35 3.85 3.52
CA ILE A 63 5.02 2.89 2.65
C ILE A 63 4.31 1.55 2.76
N THR A 64 3.77 1.04 1.66
CA THR A 64 3.34 -0.36 1.55
C THR A 64 4.47 -1.23 1.00
N THR A 65 4.36 -2.54 1.15
CA THR A 65 5.36 -3.50 0.67
C THR A 65 4.70 -4.68 -0.03
N GLY A 66 5.33 -5.85 0.02
CA GLY A 66 4.96 -7.00 -0.78
C GLY A 66 5.75 -8.24 -0.37
N ASN A 67 6.00 -9.13 -1.32
CA ASN A 67 6.67 -10.40 -1.06
C ASN A 67 8.16 -10.22 -0.72
N HIS A 68 8.80 -9.11 -1.12
CA HIS A 68 10.23 -8.87 -0.86
C HIS A 68 10.55 -8.19 0.48
N LEU A 69 9.54 -7.95 1.33
CA LEU A 69 9.72 -7.27 2.62
C LEU A 69 10.87 -7.83 3.48
N TRP A 70 11.03 -9.15 3.51
CA TRP A 70 11.97 -9.84 4.40
C TRP A 70 13.38 -10.04 3.82
N ASP A 71 13.64 -9.54 2.61
CA ASP A 71 14.92 -9.78 1.92
C ASP A 71 16.09 -8.97 2.51
N GLN A 72 15.80 -7.92 3.28
CA GLN A 72 16.79 -7.18 4.07
C GLN A 72 16.68 -7.58 5.54
N ARG A 73 17.72 -8.21 6.09
CA ARG A 73 17.71 -8.73 7.47
C ARG A 73 17.42 -7.66 8.53
N GLU A 74 17.88 -6.44 8.29
CA GLU A 74 17.69 -5.31 9.21
C GLU A 74 16.22 -4.89 9.36
N ILE A 75 15.31 -5.33 8.47
CA ILE A 75 13.88 -5.02 8.58
C ILE A 75 13.31 -5.41 9.96
N LEU A 76 13.82 -6.51 10.53
CA LEU A 76 13.40 -7.03 11.83
C LEU A 76 13.75 -6.11 12.98
N ASP A 77 14.74 -5.23 12.79
CA ASP A 77 15.24 -4.34 13.84
C ASP A 77 14.36 -3.09 13.99
N PHE A 78 13.57 -2.72 12.97
CA PHE A 78 12.82 -1.44 12.97
C PHE A 78 11.35 -1.52 12.53
N ILE A 79 10.90 -2.60 11.88
CA ILE A 79 9.52 -2.68 11.34
C ILE A 79 8.43 -2.56 12.42
N THR A 80 8.74 -2.93 13.66
CA THR A 80 7.80 -2.80 14.79
C THR A 80 7.69 -1.38 15.33
N ASP A 81 8.68 -0.55 15.05
CA ASP A 81 8.80 0.82 15.61
C ASP A 81 8.36 1.88 14.59
N GLU A 82 8.09 1.49 13.34
CA GLU A 82 7.69 2.38 12.25
C GLU A 82 6.27 2.07 11.77
N ASP A 83 5.28 2.73 12.38
CA ASP A 83 3.87 2.57 12.09
C ASP A 83 3.44 3.00 10.67
N ARG A 84 4.30 3.73 9.94
CA ARG A 84 4.06 4.13 8.54
C ARG A 84 4.58 3.12 7.52
N LEU A 85 5.29 2.07 7.94
CA LEU A 85 5.76 0.98 7.08
C LEU A 85 4.83 -0.22 7.24
N LEU A 86 4.08 -0.52 6.19
CA LEU A 86 3.08 -1.59 6.17
C LEU A 86 3.61 -2.83 5.47
N ARG A 87 3.36 -3.98 6.10
CA ARG A 87 3.54 -5.31 5.54
C ARG A 87 2.21 -5.88 5.03
N PRO A 88 2.19 -6.94 4.21
CA PRO A 88 0.93 -7.59 3.88
C PRO A 88 0.18 -8.10 5.11
N VAL A 89 -1.10 -7.72 5.25
CA VAL A 89 -1.88 -7.93 6.46
C VAL A 89 -2.18 -9.40 6.73
N ASN A 90 -2.21 -10.23 5.69
CA ASN A 90 -2.47 -11.67 5.73
C ASN A 90 -1.22 -12.54 5.97
N PHE A 91 -0.10 -11.96 6.40
CA PHE A 91 0.96 -12.76 7.03
C PHE A 91 0.44 -13.41 8.33
N PRO A 92 0.96 -14.60 8.71
CA PRO A 92 0.49 -15.31 9.90
C PRO A 92 0.54 -14.45 11.17
N ASN A 93 -0.35 -14.76 12.11
CA ASN A 93 -0.35 -14.14 13.43
C ASN A 93 1.05 -14.12 14.06
N HIS A 94 1.37 -13.01 14.74
CA HIS A 94 2.67 -12.73 15.36
C HIS A 94 3.80 -12.38 14.38
N THR A 95 3.53 -12.23 13.08
CA THR A 95 4.51 -11.62 12.16
C THR A 95 4.77 -10.16 12.55
N PRO A 96 6.05 -9.73 12.69
CA PRO A 96 6.39 -8.36 13.08
C PRO A 96 5.81 -7.30 12.12
N GLY A 97 5.55 -6.11 12.66
CA GLY A 97 5.04 -4.98 11.90
C GLY A 97 3.52 -5.01 11.65
N SER A 98 3.02 -3.87 11.18
CA SER A 98 1.59 -3.62 11.00
C SER A 98 1.14 -3.90 9.57
N GLY A 99 -0.02 -4.54 9.41
CA GLY A 99 -0.60 -4.82 8.10
C GLY A 99 -1.44 -3.69 7.51
N PHE A 100 -1.86 -2.78 8.38
CA PHE A 100 -2.67 -1.63 8.08
C PHE A 100 -2.40 -0.56 9.15
N ASN A 101 -2.73 0.69 8.84
CA ASN A 101 -2.77 1.75 9.85
C ASN A 101 -3.79 2.83 9.48
N ILE A 102 -4.26 3.56 10.48
CA ILE A 102 -5.16 4.72 10.34
C ILE A 102 -4.34 5.98 10.62
N PHE A 103 -4.22 6.83 9.60
CA PHE A 103 -3.50 8.09 9.70
C PHE A 103 -4.49 9.25 9.82
N GLU A 104 -4.20 10.16 10.74
CA GLU A 104 -4.94 11.42 10.85
C GLU A 104 -4.30 12.46 9.92
N THR A 105 -5.11 13.07 9.06
CA THR A 105 -4.70 14.16 8.16
C THR A 105 -5.54 15.40 8.44
N GLU A 106 -5.11 16.56 7.92
CA GLU A 106 -5.93 17.79 7.97
C GLU A 106 -7.28 17.65 7.23
N LYS A 107 -7.42 16.63 6.38
CA LYS A 107 -8.63 16.37 5.58
C LYS A 107 -9.48 15.21 6.11
N GLY A 108 -9.11 14.62 7.24
CA GLY A 108 -9.79 13.46 7.81
C GLY A 108 -8.89 12.25 7.99
N LYS A 109 -9.47 11.14 8.45
CA LYS A 109 -8.79 9.88 8.71
C LYS A 109 -8.68 9.05 7.44
N ILE A 110 -7.49 8.50 7.18
CA ILE A 110 -7.25 7.57 6.08
C ILE A 110 -6.76 6.23 6.62
N LEU A 111 -7.43 5.15 6.26
CA LEU A 111 -6.98 3.77 6.50
C LEU A 111 -6.22 3.28 5.27
N VAL A 112 -4.98 2.84 5.47
CA VAL A 112 -4.19 2.17 4.44
C VAL A 112 -4.02 0.72 4.82
N ILE A 113 -4.32 -0.20 3.90
CA ILE A 113 -4.18 -1.65 4.07
C ILE A 113 -3.26 -2.16 2.97
N ASN A 114 -2.28 -2.97 3.32
CA ASN A 114 -1.50 -3.75 2.36
C ASN A 114 -1.90 -5.21 2.49
N VAL A 115 -2.21 -5.89 1.39
CA VAL A 115 -2.62 -7.30 1.37
C VAL A 115 -1.94 -8.01 0.21
N MET A 116 -1.60 -9.30 0.38
CA MET A 116 -0.94 -10.08 -0.65
C MET A 116 -1.86 -11.15 -1.22
N GLY A 117 -1.84 -11.32 -2.54
CA GLY A 117 -2.52 -12.42 -3.23
C GLY A 117 -1.87 -13.77 -2.93
N ARG A 118 -2.52 -14.85 -3.35
CA ARG A 118 -2.05 -16.23 -3.15
C ARG A 118 -1.87 -17.00 -4.44
N LEU A 119 -2.57 -16.59 -5.51
CA LEU A 119 -2.43 -17.27 -6.80
C LEU A 119 -1.06 -16.93 -7.40
N PHE A 120 -0.25 -17.98 -7.62
CA PHE A 120 1.14 -17.89 -8.09
C PHE A 120 2.10 -17.21 -7.11
N MET A 121 1.74 -17.12 -5.84
CA MET A 121 2.53 -16.51 -4.77
C MET A 121 2.58 -17.44 -3.54
N ASP A 122 3.24 -17.00 -2.47
CA ASP A 122 3.33 -17.76 -1.23
C ASP A 122 1.96 -18.01 -0.58
N PRO A 123 1.77 -19.18 0.06
CA PRO A 123 0.51 -19.53 0.69
C PRO A 123 0.32 -18.79 2.03
N LEU A 124 -0.23 -17.58 1.96
CA LEU A 124 -0.64 -16.78 3.13
C LEU A 124 -2.11 -17.04 3.55
N ASP A 125 -2.52 -16.40 4.65
CA ASP A 125 -3.92 -16.41 5.08
C ASP A 125 -4.83 -15.79 4.03
N ASP A 126 -6.13 -16.11 4.10
CA ASP A 126 -7.12 -15.69 3.10
C ASP A 126 -7.24 -14.16 3.02
N PRO A 127 -6.84 -13.52 1.89
CA PRO A 127 -6.87 -12.07 1.78
C PRO A 127 -8.30 -11.51 1.79
N PHE A 128 -9.30 -12.28 1.35
CA PHE A 128 -10.69 -11.82 1.36
C PHE A 128 -11.22 -11.71 2.79
N LYS A 129 -10.96 -12.74 3.61
CA LYS A 129 -11.44 -12.81 4.98
C LYS A 129 -10.89 -11.68 5.85
N ILE A 130 -9.58 -11.44 5.77
CA ILE A 130 -8.95 -10.40 6.59
C ILE A 130 -9.38 -8.99 6.16
N ILE A 131 -9.57 -8.76 4.87
CA ILE A 131 -10.10 -7.49 4.36
C ILE A 131 -11.54 -7.28 4.83
N ASP A 132 -12.38 -8.31 4.81
CA ASP A 132 -13.76 -8.23 5.31
C ASP A 132 -13.80 -7.82 6.78
N ASP A 133 -12.97 -8.45 7.61
CA ASP A 133 -12.88 -8.15 9.03
C ASP A 133 -12.40 -6.70 9.27
N LEU A 134 -11.43 -6.22 8.50
CA LEU A 134 -10.94 -4.84 8.62
C LEU A 134 -11.97 -3.81 8.19
N LEU A 135 -12.64 -4.02 7.05
CA LEU A 135 -13.65 -3.10 6.53
C LEU A 135 -14.94 -3.10 7.36
N THR A 136 -15.28 -4.21 8.00
CA THR A 136 -16.41 -4.29 8.95
C THR A 136 -16.16 -3.46 10.20
N ASN A 137 -14.91 -3.42 10.67
CA ASN A 137 -14.53 -2.67 11.87
C ASN A 137 -14.15 -1.20 11.58
N ASN A 138 -14.05 -0.80 10.31
CA ASN A 138 -13.63 0.54 9.89
C ASN A 138 -14.49 1.01 8.72
N GLU A 139 -15.66 1.55 9.02
CA GLU A 139 -16.65 1.92 8.00
C GLU A 139 -16.29 3.23 7.30
N LEU A 140 -16.18 3.17 5.96
CA LEU A 140 -15.98 4.35 5.10
C LEU A 140 -17.15 5.32 5.22
N GLY A 141 -16.86 6.60 5.45
CA GLY A 141 -17.84 7.69 5.59
C GLY A 141 -18.45 7.81 6.99
N LYS A 142 -18.04 6.96 7.94
CA LYS A 142 -18.47 7.00 9.34
C LYS A 142 -17.28 7.17 10.27
N ASP A 143 -16.41 6.17 10.31
CA ASP A 143 -15.23 6.15 11.19
C ASP A 143 -13.97 6.61 10.45
N ILE A 144 -13.93 6.38 9.14
CA ILE A 144 -12.81 6.66 8.24
C ILE A 144 -13.29 7.46 7.02
N ASP A 145 -12.55 8.50 6.64
CA ASP A 145 -12.89 9.37 5.50
C ASP A 145 -12.39 8.82 4.15
N ALA A 146 -11.32 8.01 4.17
CA ALA A 146 -10.80 7.32 2.99
C ALA A 146 -10.15 5.98 3.34
N ILE A 147 -10.38 4.96 2.50
CA ILE A 147 -9.75 3.64 2.65
C ILE A 147 -8.99 3.29 1.36
N VAL A 148 -7.70 2.99 1.49
CA VAL A 148 -6.82 2.58 0.38
C VAL A 148 -6.31 1.18 0.62
N ILE A 149 -6.44 0.31 -0.38
CA ILE A 149 -5.99 -1.08 -0.32
C ILE A 149 -4.97 -1.31 -1.44
N ASP A 150 -3.72 -1.60 -1.05
CA ASP A 150 -2.68 -2.09 -1.95
C ASP A 150 -2.73 -3.62 -2.01
N VAL A 151 -3.15 -4.14 -3.15
CA VAL A 151 -3.26 -5.57 -3.45
C VAL A 151 -2.01 -6.02 -4.20
N HIS A 152 -1.03 -6.50 -3.43
CA HIS A 152 0.22 -7.01 -3.96
C HIS A 152 0.02 -8.44 -4.47
N ALA A 153 -0.24 -8.61 -5.77
CA ALA A 153 -0.68 -9.90 -6.31
C ALA A 153 -0.19 -10.15 -7.75
N GLU A 154 -0.02 -11.41 -8.13
CA GLU A 154 0.34 -11.80 -9.50
C GLU A 154 -0.91 -11.95 -10.39
N ALA A 155 -1.90 -12.74 -9.94
CA ALA A 155 -3.05 -13.06 -10.76
C ALA A 155 -4.05 -11.90 -10.91
N THR A 156 -4.29 -11.46 -12.15
CA THR A 156 -5.29 -10.43 -12.46
C THR A 156 -6.69 -10.80 -11.98
N SER A 157 -7.06 -12.08 -12.02
CA SER A 157 -8.35 -12.56 -11.52
C SER A 157 -8.52 -12.32 -10.02
N GLU A 158 -7.45 -12.48 -9.23
CA GLU A 158 -7.48 -12.26 -7.78
C GLU A 158 -7.59 -10.78 -7.46
N LYS A 159 -6.84 -9.92 -8.16
CA LYS A 159 -6.94 -8.46 -8.05
C LYS A 159 -8.33 -7.92 -8.38
N VAL A 160 -8.89 -8.34 -9.52
CA VAL A 160 -10.22 -7.92 -9.95
C VAL A 160 -11.29 -8.41 -8.97
N ALA A 161 -11.16 -9.65 -8.48
CA ALA A 161 -12.08 -10.19 -7.47
C ALA A 161 -12.03 -9.39 -6.17
N LEU A 162 -10.85 -9.06 -5.65
CA LEU A 162 -10.69 -8.21 -4.46
C LEU A 162 -11.23 -6.79 -4.69
N GLY A 163 -10.98 -6.20 -5.87
CA GLY A 163 -11.54 -4.90 -6.25
C GLY A 163 -13.06 -4.89 -6.18
N HIS A 164 -13.73 -5.87 -6.79
CA HIS A 164 -15.19 -5.99 -6.73
C HIS A 164 -15.71 -6.36 -5.34
N TYR A 165 -14.96 -7.16 -4.57
CA TYR A 165 -15.32 -7.51 -3.20
C TYR A 165 -15.33 -6.28 -2.27
N CYS A 166 -14.46 -5.31 -2.53
CA CYS A 166 -14.34 -4.08 -1.74
C CYS A 166 -15.16 -2.92 -2.29
N ASP A 167 -15.87 -3.09 -3.41
CA ASP A 167 -16.59 -1.99 -4.07
C ASP A 167 -17.67 -1.38 -3.15
N GLY A 168 -17.64 -0.06 -2.98
CA GLY A 168 -18.49 0.69 -2.06
C GLY A 168 -18.05 0.66 -0.60
N ARG A 169 -17.03 -0.15 -0.25
CA ARG A 169 -16.44 -0.24 1.09
C ARG A 169 -15.03 0.35 1.17
N ALA A 170 -14.36 0.52 0.03
CA ALA A 170 -13.06 1.18 -0.07
C ALA A 170 -13.10 2.38 -1.01
N SER A 171 -12.21 3.36 -0.80
CA SER A 171 -12.05 4.50 -1.72
C SER A 171 -11.19 4.15 -2.93
N LEU A 172 -10.12 3.39 -2.72
CA LEU A 172 -9.19 2.93 -3.74
C LEU A 172 -8.75 1.49 -3.47
N VAL A 173 -8.82 0.64 -4.49
CA VAL A 173 -8.15 -0.67 -4.52
C VAL A 173 -7.20 -0.68 -5.71
N VAL A 174 -5.92 -0.81 -5.47
CA VAL A 174 -4.88 -0.75 -6.50
C VAL A 174 -3.99 -1.98 -6.43
N GLY A 175 -3.71 -2.59 -7.58
CA GLY A 175 -2.78 -3.71 -7.66
C GLY A 175 -1.32 -3.28 -7.84
N THR A 176 -0.39 -3.99 -7.21
CA THR A 176 1.07 -3.87 -7.37
C THR A 176 1.68 -5.23 -7.78
N HIS A 177 3.00 -5.43 -7.67
CA HIS A 177 3.75 -6.67 -7.96
C HIS A 177 4.17 -6.86 -9.44
N THR A 178 3.27 -6.66 -10.39
CA THR A 178 3.52 -7.06 -11.79
C THR A 178 4.45 -6.10 -12.57
N HIS A 179 4.84 -4.97 -11.96
CA HIS A 179 5.77 -3.97 -12.51
C HIS A 179 5.37 -3.33 -13.85
N VAL A 180 4.15 -3.56 -14.32
CA VAL A 180 3.63 -3.01 -15.58
C VAL A 180 2.29 -2.35 -15.30
N PRO A 181 2.15 -1.03 -15.54
CA PRO A 181 0.87 -0.36 -15.33
C PRO A 181 -0.16 -0.88 -16.34
N THR A 182 -1.36 -1.14 -15.83
CA THR A 182 -2.51 -1.56 -16.62
C THR A 182 -3.29 -0.33 -17.11
N ALA A 183 -4.05 -0.48 -18.20
CA ALA A 183 -4.85 0.60 -18.78
C ALA A 183 -6.34 0.53 -18.39
N ASP A 184 -6.65 -0.12 -17.27
CA ASP A 184 -8.02 -0.43 -16.84
C ASP A 184 -8.53 0.45 -15.69
N THR A 185 -7.85 1.56 -15.39
CA THR A 185 -8.22 2.51 -14.34
C THR A 185 -9.66 2.96 -14.49
N ARG A 186 -10.47 2.74 -13.46
CA ARG A 186 -11.92 3.03 -13.48
C ARG A 186 -12.47 3.26 -12.08
N ILE A 187 -13.66 3.83 -12.02
CA ILE A 187 -14.51 3.81 -10.83
C ILE A 187 -15.49 2.65 -11.00
N LEU A 188 -15.54 1.75 -10.02
CA LEU A 188 -16.46 0.61 -9.97
C LEU A 188 -17.90 1.09 -9.65
N PRO A 189 -18.93 0.26 -9.90
CA PRO A 189 -20.33 0.68 -9.80
C PRO A 189 -20.74 1.34 -8.48
N SER A 190 -20.17 0.91 -7.35
CA SER A 190 -20.46 1.47 -6.01
C SER A 190 -19.48 2.57 -5.57
N GLY A 191 -18.61 3.05 -6.47
CA GLY A 191 -17.80 4.26 -6.27
C GLY A 191 -16.33 4.02 -5.90
N THR A 192 -15.88 2.77 -5.78
CA THR A 192 -14.46 2.47 -5.50
C THR A 192 -13.59 2.70 -6.72
N ALA A 193 -12.51 3.48 -6.59
CA ALA A 193 -11.48 3.57 -7.63
C ALA A 193 -10.70 2.25 -7.71
N TYR A 194 -10.40 1.79 -8.93
CA TYR A 194 -9.73 0.52 -9.17
C TYR A 194 -8.72 0.60 -10.31
N GLN A 195 -7.59 -0.09 -10.15
CA GLN A 195 -6.64 -0.42 -11.22
C GLN A 195 -5.93 -1.74 -10.89
N THR A 196 -5.75 -2.60 -11.91
CA THR A 196 -5.09 -3.91 -11.76
C THR A 196 -3.57 -3.78 -11.65
#